data_AF-A0A132PBM4-F1
#
_entry.id   AF-A0A132PBM4-F1
#
_cell.length_a   1.000
_cell.length_b   1.000
_cell.length_c   1.000
_cell.angle_alpha   90.00
_cell.angle_beta   90.00
_cell.angle_gamma   90.00
#
_symmetry.space_group_name_H-M   'P 1'
#
loop_
_entity.id
_entity.type
_entity.pdbx_description
1 polymer ?
#
loop_
_entity_poly.entity_id
_entity_poly.type
_entity_poly.pdbx_seq_one_letter_code
_entity_poly.pdbx_strand_id
1 'polypeptide(L)' 'MTMRQEATRALYEGSLAQPGDRNPYAGRSLVLAKLWMRGYQRMLSVRINSGPAMQRYVAARAAAQQSSS' A
#
# COMPACT_ATOMS: atom_id res chain seq x y z
N MET A 1 -22.56 -5.40 -13.75
CA MET A 1 -21.49 -5.59 -12.74
C MET A 1 -22.07 -5.23 -11.38
N THR A 2 -21.74 -5.94 -10.30
CA THR A 2 -22.29 -5.61 -8.96
C THR A 2 -21.37 -4.64 -8.22
N MET A 3 -21.92 -3.85 -7.28
CA MET A 3 -21.11 -2.94 -6.45
C MET A 3 -19.97 -3.66 -5.72
N ARG A 4 -20.19 -4.91 -5.30
CA ARG A 4 -19.14 -5.75 -4.68
C ARG A 4 -18.01 -6.06 -5.67
N GLN A 5 -18.34 -6.36 -6.93
CA GLN A 5 -17.34 -6.64 -7.96
C GLN A 5 -16.53 -5.37 -8.28
N GLU A 6 -17.19 -4.22 -8.41
CA GLU A 6 -16.51 -2.94 -8.63
C GLU A 6 -15.63 -2.53 -7.45
N ALA A 7 -16.11 -2.72 -6.21
CA ALA A 7 -15.34 -2.48 -5.00
C ALA A 7 -14.08 -3.37 -4.93
N THR A 8 -14.22 -4.66 -5.25
CA THR A 8 -13.10 -5.61 -5.29
C THR A 8 -12.09 -5.21 -6.36
N ARG A 9 -12.59 -4.83 -7.54
CA ARG A 9 -11.76 -4.36 -8.65
C ARG A 9 -11.00 -3.10 -8.29
N ALA A 10 -11.66 -2.08 -7.72
CA ALA A 10 -11.01 -0.83 -7.34
C ALA A 10 -9.88 -1.06 -6.32
N LEU A 11 -10.12 -1.91 -5.31
CA LEU A 11 -9.11 -2.30 -4.33
C LEU A 11 -7.90 -2.99 -4.99
N TYR A 12 -8.18 -3.94 -5.91
CA TYR A 12 -7.14 -4.68 -6.62
C TYR A 12 -6.31 -3.76 -7.54
N GLU A 13 -6.95 -2.91 -8.32
CA GLU A 13 -6.27 -1.94 -9.20
C GLU A 13 -5.36 -1.00 -8.40
N GLY A 14 -5.80 -0.55 -7.22
CA GLY A 14 -4.95 0.24 -6.33
C GLY A 14 -3.70 -0.51 -5.88
N SER A 15 -3.82 -1.81 -5.59
CA SER A 15 -2.68 -2.63 -5.17
C SER A 15 -1.66 -2.92 -6.28
N LEU A 16 -2.06 -2.76 -7.55
CA LEU A 16 -1.20 -2.95 -8.73
C LEU A 16 -0.61 -1.65 -9.27
N ALA A 17 -1.10 -0.50 -8.83
CA ALA A 17 -0.67 0.80 -9.29
C ALA A 17 0.81 1.10 -8.96
N GLN A 18 1.40 2.06 -9.66
CA GLN A 18 2.76 2.55 -9.48
C GLN A 18 2.79 3.87 -8.70
N PRO A 19 3.88 4.17 -7.97
CA PRO A 19 4.07 5.46 -7.32
C PRO A 19 3.86 6.62 -8.29
N GLY A 20 2.92 7.51 -7.96
CA GLY A 20 2.56 8.66 -8.78
C GLY A 20 1.35 8.44 -9.68
N ASP A 21 0.82 7.21 -9.78
CA ASP A 21 -0.40 6.94 -10.53
C ASP A 21 -1.59 7.69 -9.94
N ARG A 22 -2.42 8.23 -10.85
CA ARG A 22 -3.64 8.94 -10.47
C ARG A 22 -4.77 7.96 -10.22
N ASN A 23 -5.56 8.22 -9.18
CA ASN A 23 -6.74 7.42 -8.87
C ASN A 23 -7.82 7.59 -9.97
N PRO A 24 -8.16 6.53 -10.74
CA PRO A 24 -9.09 6.64 -11.87
C PRO A 24 -10.54 6.84 -11.43
N TYR A 25 -10.86 6.62 -10.15
CA TYR A 25 -12.18 6.80 -9.58
C TYR A 25 -12.38 8.18 -8.92
N ALA A 26 -11.34 8.99 -8.84
CA ALA A 26 -11.42 10.35 -8.30
C ALA A 26 -12.46 11.17 -9.09
N GLY A 27 -13.40 11.81 -8.39
CA GLY A 27 -14.49 12.56 -9.00
C GLY A 27 -15.61 11.72 -9.63
N ARG A 28 -15.45 10.39 -9.74
CA ARG A 28 -16.48 9.48 -10.28
C ARG A 28 -17.26 8.76 -9.18
N SER A 29 -16.56 8.26 -8.16
CA SER A 29 -17.17 7.58 -7.02
C SER A 29 -16.25 7.66 -5.80
N LEU A 30 -16.74 8.29 -4.73
CA LEU A 30 -15.96 8.43 -3.49
C LEU A 30 -15.63 7.06 -2.88
N VAL A 31 -16.56 6.10 -2.93
CA VAL A 31 -16.37 4.78 -2.35
C VAL A 31 -15.29 4.00 -3.10
N LEU A 32 -15.35 3.99 -4.44
CA LEU A 32 -14.35 3.30 -5.26
C LEU A 32 -12.99 3.99 -5.15
N ALA A 33 -12.95 5.33 -5.10
CA ALA A 33 -11.72 6.07 -4.89
C ALA A 33 -11.03 5.71 -3.57
N LYS A 34 -11.79 5.58 -2.47
CA LYS A 34 -11.24 5.16 -1.16
C LYS A 34 -10.71 3.72 -1.20
N LEU A 35 -11.40 2.81 -1.87
CA LEU A 35 -10.96 1.42 -2.01
C LEU A 35 -9.67 1.30 -2.83
N TRP A 36 -9.60 2.01 -3.95
CA TRP A 36 -8.37 2.10 -4.73
C TRP A 36 -7.22 2.67 -3.90
N MET A 37 -7.46 3.77 -3.17
CA MET A 37 -6.43 4.37 -2.32
C MET A 37 -5.93 3.42 -1.24
N ARG A 38 -6.81 2.61 -0.65
CA ARG A 38 -6.42 1.58 0.32
C ARG A 38 -5.50 0.52 -0.30
N GLY A 39 -5.79 0.07 -1.51
CA GLY A 39 -4.91 -0.84 -2.26
C GLY A 39 -3.54 -0.22 -2.52
N TYR A 40 -3.54 1.04 -2.97
CA TYR A 40 -2.34 1.80 -3.26
C TYR A 40 -1.44 2.02 -2.04
N GLN A 41 -2.03 2.41 -0.90
CA GLN A 41 -1.30 2.53 0.37
C GLN A 41 -0.70 1.21 0.84
N ARG A 42 -1.43 0.10 0.67
CA ARG A 42 -0.89 -1.23 0.98
C ARG A 42 0.33 -1.55 0.11
N MET A 43 0.24 -1.30 -1.20
CA MET A 43 1.36 -1.47 -2.13
C MET A 43 2.57 -0.61 -1.73
N LEU A 44 2.35 0.68 -1.43
CA LEU A 44 3.43 1.58 -0.99
C LEU A 44 4.09 1.08 0.30
N SER A 45 3.29 0.66 1.29
CA SER A 45 3.81 0.11 2.54
C SER A 45 4.69 -1.11 2.31
N VAL A 46 4.28 -2.03 1.44
CA VAL A 46 5.12 -3.20 1.09
C VAL A 46 6.42 -2.74 0.42
N ARG A 47 6.38 -1.86 -0.58
CA ARG A 47 7.59 -1.36 -1.25
C ARG A 47 8.57 -0.68 -0.30
N ILE A 48 8.05 0.16 0.61
CA ILE A 48 8.87 0.89 1.59
C ILE A 48 9.49 -0.08 2.60
N ASN A 49 8.70 -1.04 3.10
CA ASN A 49 9.13 -1.91 4.20
C ASN A 49 9.95 -3.12 3.76
N SER A 50 9.78 -3.59 2.53
CA SER A 50 10.48 -4.78 2.01
C SER A 50 11.80 -4.45 1.30
N GLY A 51 12.19 -3.18 1.21
CA GLY A 51 13.45 -2.78 0.59
C GLY A 51 14.68 -3.24 1.40
N PRO A 52 15.81 -3.61 0.75
CA PRO A 52 17.03 -4.04 1.44
C PRO A 52 17.57 -3.03 2.47
N ALA A 53 17.42 -1.73 2.19
CA ALA A 53 17.82 -0.66 3.11
C ALA A 53 16.96 -0.68 4.39
N MET A 54 15.65 -0.84 4.26
CA MET A 54 14.74 -0.92 5.41
C MET A 54 15.00 -2.19 6.22
N GLN A 55 15.22 -3.32 5.56
CA GLN A 55 15.56 -4.58 6.24
C GLN A 55 16.86 -4.45 7.06
N ARG A 56 17.92 -3.85 6.48
CA ARG A 56 19.16 -3.59 7.22
C ARG A 56 18.95 -2.65 8.41
N TYR A 57 18.18 -1.58 8.22
CA TYR A 57 17.85 -0.66 9.31
C TYR A 57 17.11 -1.36 10.45
N VAL A 58 16.08 -2.15 10.14
CA VAL A 58 15.30 -2.90 11.13
C VAL A 58 16.18 -3.91 11.86
N ALA A 59 17.05 -4.64 11.14
CA ALA A 59 17.99 -5.59 11.74
C ALA A 59 18.99 -4.90 12.69
N ALA A 60 19.59 -3.80 12.27
CA ALA A 60 20.52 -3.03 13.10
C ALA A 60 19.85 -2.47 14.36
N ARG A 61 18.62 -1.95 14.22
CA ARG A 61 17.83 -1.45 15.34
C ARG A 61 17.48 -2.55 16.35
N ALA A 62 17.11 -3.75 15.86
CA ALA A 62 16.82 -4.89 16.72
C ALA A 62 18.07 -5.35 17.50
N ALA A 63 19.24 -5.39 16.86
CA ALA A 63 20.50 -5.73 17.52
C ALA A 63 20.85 -4.74 18.64
N ALA A 64 20.69 -3.43 18.41
CA ALA A 64 20.95 -2.40 19.43
C ALA A 64 20.03 -2.50 20.65
N GLN A 65 18.76 -2.91 20.46
CA GLN A 65 17.83 -3.13 21.56
C GLN A 65 18.22 -4.35 22.42
N GLN A 66 18.72 -5.42 21.79
CA GLN A 66 19.18 -6.62 22.49
C GLN A 66 20.44 -6.36 23.32
N SER A 67 21.37 -5.54 22.82
CA SER A 67 22.59 -5.18 23.56
C SER A 67 22.35 -4.25 24.77
N SER A 68 21.14 -3.70 24.90
CA SER A 68 20.77 -2.78 25.99
C SER A 68 19.92 -3.44 27.09
N SER A 69 19.64 -4.75 26.98
CA SER A 69 18.92 -5.57 27.98
C SER A 69 19.87 -6.53 28.66
#